data_AF-A0A8H8P688-F1
#
_entry.id   AF-A0A8H8P688-F1
#
_cell.length_a   1.000
_cell.length_b   1.000
_cell.length_c   1.000
_cell.angle_alpha   90.00
_cell.angle_beta   90.00
_cell.angle_gamma   90.00
#
_symmetry.space_group_name_H-M   'P 1'
#
loop_
_entity.id
_entity.type
_entity.pdbx_description
1 polymer ?
#
loop_
_entity_poly.entity_id
_entity_poly.type
_entity_poly.pdbx_seq_one_letter_code
_entity_poly.pdbx_strand_id
1 'polypeptide(L)'
;MEVAAPVFRRACPDSPEQLVNLPNVLLSGNVNLQNFVVIDILLSVTMARPMLFKYDTTYTPNTFHRLMDGECGFEWLYGIPDQFIVLFAWINSLAEDYGPNVDPQHIARIEDQIRDAKTKSSASPSSDPIRAIRRIAVQECWRQTMYAYLYLVRRVSPTLVNFRVLIAFTTRFCVERVPMTLES
;
A
#
# COMPACT_ATOMS: atom_id res chain seq x y z
N MET A 1 -12.39 -13.46 -1.84
CA MET A 1 -11.08 -13.59 -1.18
C MET A 1 -11.05 -14.67 -0.12
N GLU A 2 -12.06 -14.78 0.75
CA GLU A 2 -12.08 -15.77 1.85
C GLU A 2 -11.86 -17.22 1.39
N VAL A 3 -12.45 -17.62 0.25
CA VAL A 3 -12.24 -18.96 -0.34
C VAL A 3 -10.78 -19.20 -0.79
N ALA A 4 -10.07 -18.13 -1.19
CA ALA A 4 -8.69 -18.21 -1.66
C ALA A 4 -7.66 -18.05 -0.52
N ALA A 5 -8.08 -17.58 0.66
CA ALA A 5 -7.23 -17.39 1.83
C ALA A 5 -6.43 -18.64 2.24
N PRO A 6 -7.02 -19.86 2.34
CA PRO A 6 -6.25 -21.06 2.68
C PRO A 6 -5.24 -21.46 1.60
N VAL A 7 -5.52 -21.16 0.32
CA VAL A 7 -4.60 -21.42 -0.79
C VAL A 7 -3.42 -20.45 -0.74
N PHE A 8 -3.70 -19.17 -0.53
CA PHE A 8 -2.68 -18.14 -0.32
C PHE A 8 -1.74 -18.53 0.82
N ARG A 9 -2.29 -18.94 1.97
CA ARG A 9 -1.49 -19.31 3.14
C ARG A 9 -0.55 -20.49 2.89
N ARG A 10 -0.98 -21.48 2.09
CA ARG A 10 -0.12 -22.62 1.70
C ARG A 10 0.97 -22.25 0.69
N ALA A 11 0.76 -21.18 -0.07
CA ALA A 11 1.72 -20.70 -1.06
C ALA A 11 2.77 -19.74 -0.47
N CYS A 12 2.59 -19.29 0.77
CA CYS A 12 3.59 -18.51 1.49
C CYS A 12 4.79 -19.40 1.89
N PRO A 13 6.04 -18.90 1.78
CA PRO A 13 7.24 -19.63 2.20
C PRO A 13 7.41 -19.69 3.73
N ASP A 14 6.73 -18.80 4.47
CA ASP A 14 6.79 -18.71 5.92
C ASP A 14 5.98 -19.85 6.58
N SER A 15 6.35 -20.23 7.81
CA SER A 15 5.66 -21.29 8.54
C SER A 15 4.18 -20.93 8.81
N PRO A 16 3.27 -21.93 8.89
CA PRO A 16 1.84 -21.68 9.08
C PRO A 16 1.49 -20.98 10.40
N GLU A 17 2.41 -20.95 11.36
CA GLU A 17 2.24 -20.33 12.68
C GLU A 17 2.77 -18.88 12.72
N GLN A 18 3.64 -18.49 11.79
CA GLN A 18 4.26 -17.16 11.77
C GLN A 18 3.50 -16.18 10.86
N LEU A 19 3.36 -14.92 11.30
CA LEU A 19 2.76 -13.86 10.48
C LEU A 19 3.46 -13.76 9.12
N VAL A 20 2.69 -13.50 8.06
CA VAL A 20 3.24 -13.36 6.71
C VAL A 20 4.06 -12.07 6.65
N ASN A 21 5.33 -12.18 6.27
CA ASN A 21 6.22 -11.03 6.10
C ASN A 21 5.82 -10.22 4.86
N LEU A 22 5.08 -9.13 5.08
CA LEU A 22 4.52 -8.33 4.00
C LEU A 22 5.59 -7.77 3.05
N PRO A 23 6.70 -7.17 3.54
CA PRO A 23 7.73 -6.65 2.65
C PRO A 23 8.39 -7.76 1.81
N ASN A 24 8.58 -8.96 2.37
CA ASN A 24 9.17 -10.07 1.63
C ASN A 24 8.23 -10.59 0.54
N VAL A 25 6.91 -10.64 0.80
CA VAL A 25 5.93 -11.01 -0.22
C VAL A 25 5.90 -9.97 -1.34
N LEU A 26 5.89 -8.68 -1.00
CA LEU A 26 5.96 -7.58 -1.98
C LEU A 26 7.25 -7.60 -2.81
N LEU A 27 8.37 -8.07 -2.25
CA LEU A 27 9.64 -8.19 -2.99
C LEU A 27 9.86 -9.56 -3.66
N SER A 28 8.97 -10.54 -3.46
CA SER A 28 9.16 -11.92 -3.93
C SER A 28 9.06 -12.10 -5.46
N GLY A 29 8.54 -11.11 -6.18
CA GLY A 29 8.23 -11.19 -7.61
C GLY A 29 7.03 -12.08 -7.97
N ASN A 30 6.38 -12.73 -7.00
CA ASN A 30 5.21 -13.56 -7.24
C ASN A 30 3.95 -12.69 -7.34
N VAL A 31 3.57 -12.36 -8.57
CA VAL A 31 2.41 -11.52 -8.90
C VAL A 31 1.13 -11.98 -8.19
N ASN A 32 0.87 -13.29 -8.08
CA ASN A 32 -0.37 -13.78 -7.45
C ASN A 32 -0.39 -13.52 -5.94
N LEU A 33 0.74 -13.74 -5.26
CA LEU A 33 0.84 -13.52 -3.81
C LEU A 33 0.77 -12.02 -3.49
N GLN A 34 1.52 -11.22 -4.24
CA GLN A 34 1.50 -9.77 -4.10
C GLN A 34 0.10 -9.21 -4.34
N ASN A 35 -0.58 -9.66 -5.40
CA ASN A 35 -1.92 -9.21 -5.72
C ASN A 35 -2.94 -9.55 -4.63
N PHE A 36 -2.88 -10.77 -4.07
CA PHE A 36 -3.76 -11.17 -2.97
C PHE A 36 -3.61 -10.24 -1.77
N VAL A 37 -2.37 -9.96 -1.38
CA VAL A 37 -2.07 -9.13 -0.20
C VAL A 37 -2.47 -7.67 -0.41
N VAL A 38 -2.14 -7.10 -1.58
CA VAL A 38 -2.54 -5.73 -1.92
C VAL A 38 -4.07 -5.60 -1.92
N ILE A 39 -4.78 -6.55 -2.52
CA ILE A 39 -6.25 -6.54 -2.55
C ILE A 39 -6.82 -6.71 -1.13
N ASP A 40 -6.25 -7.57 -0.29
CA ASP A 40 -6.70 -7.75 1.09
C ASP A 40 -6.61 -6.46 1.91
N ILE A 41 -5.47 -5.79 1.83
CA ILE A 41 -5.22 -4.51 2.50
C ILE A 41 -6.15 -3.42 1.94
N LEU A 42 -6.25 -3.28 0.61
CA LEU A 42 -7.11 -2.27 0.00
C LEU A 42 -8.59 -2.51 0.30
N LEU A 43 -9.04 -3.77 0.32
CA LEU A 43 -10.41 -4.09 0.71
C LEU A 43 -10.67 -3.78 2.18
N SER A 44 -9.68 -4.00 3.06
CA SER A 44 -9.77 -3.56 4.45
C SER A 44 -9.97 -2.05 4.57
N VAL A 45 -9.14 -1.27 3.89
CA VAL A 45 -9.20 0.20 3.87
C VAL A 45 -10.51 0.73 3.25
N THR A 46 -10.95 0.15 2.13
CA THR A 46 -12.10 0.65 1.36
C THR A 46 -13.45 0.24 1.93
N MET A 47 -13.52 -0.94 2.55
CA MET A 47 -14.77 -1.49 3.11
C MET A 47 -14.85 -1.32 4.63
N ALA A 48 -13.85 -0.70 5.26
CA ALA A 48 -13.74 -0.56 6.71
C ALA A 48 -13.91 -1.91 7.43
N ARG A 49 -13.29 -2.96 6.86
CA ARG A 49 -13.33 -4.33 7.39
C ARG A 49 -11.94 -4.73 7.90
N PRO A 50 -11.83 -5.66 8.87
CA PRO A 50 -10.53 -6.22 9.22
C PRO A 50 -9.90 -6.92 8.01
N MET A 51 -8.56 -6.96 7.98
CA MET A 51 -7.81 -7.73 6.99
C MET A 51 -8.08 -9.22 7.21
N LEU A 52 -7.97 -10.04 6.15
CA LEU A 52 -8.13 -11.49 6.30
C LEU A 52 -6.96 -12.12 7.05
N PHE A 53 -5.78 -11.52 6.92
CA PHE A 53 -4.59 -11.93 7.64
C PHE A 53 -3.96 -10.74 8.35
N LYS A 54 -3.42 -10.98 9.54
CA LYS A 54 -2.49 -10.05 10.16
C LYS A 54 -1.12 -10.24 9.51
N TYR A 55 -0.55 -9.15 9.02
CA TYR A 55 0.73 -9.15 8.34
C TYR A 55 1.83 -8.63 9.26
N ASP A 56 3.03 -9.20 9.12
CA ASP A 56 4.22 -8.61 9.72
C ASP A 56 4.70 -7.45 8.83
N THR A 57 4.65 -6.25 9.38
CA THR A 57 5.05 -4.99 8.73
C THR A 57 6.45 -4.56 9.12
N THR A 58 7.22 -5.40 9.82
CA THR A 58 8.61 -5.09 10.16
C THR A 58 9.49 -5.10 8.91
N TYR A 59 10.40 -4.14 8.84
CA TYR A 59 11.34 -4.00 7.74
C TYR A 59 12.77 -4.10 8.23
N THR A 60 13.62 -4.74 7.43
CA THR A 60 15.06 -4.48 7.52
C THR A 60 15.40 -3.24 6.69
N PRO A 61 16.49 -2.51 7.00
CA PRO A 61 16.91 -1.33 6.23
C PRO A 61 17.10 -1.62 4.73
N ASN A 62 17.55 -2.82 4.40
CA ASN A 62 17.74 -3.25 3.01
C ASN A 62 16.39 -3.51 2.30
N THR A 63 15.45 -4.14 2.99
CA THR A 63 14.07 -4.35 2.47
C THR A 63 13.37 -3.02 2.25
N PHE A 64 13.56 -2.07 3.19
CA PHE A 64 13.02 -0.71 3.10
C PHE A 64 13.57 0.01 1.87
N HIS A 65 14.89 0.00 1.65
CA HIS A 65 15.50 0.66 0.49
C HIS A 65 14.97 0.11 -0.84
N ARG A 66 14.84 -1.22 -0.97
CA ARG A 66 14.30 -1.86 -2.18
C ARG A 66 12.82 -1.55 -2.41
N LEU A 67 12.04 -1.48 -1.35
CA LEU A 67 10.62 -1.11 -1.41
C LEU A 67 10.46 0.39 -1.77
N MET A 68 11.32 1.25 -1.20
CA MET A 68 11.41 2.66 -1.56
C MET A 68 11.91 2.83 -2.99
N ASP A 69 12.70 1.87 -3.50
CA ASP A 69 13.23 1.96 -4.83
C ASP A 69 12.23 1.66 -5.94
N GLY A 70 11.07 1.09 -5.59
CA GLY A 70 10.03 0.72 -6.55
C GLY A 70 10.45 -0.42 -7.48
N GLU A 71 11.50 -1.16 -7.12
CA GLU A 71 12.11 -2.21 -7.96
C GLU A 71 11.21 -3.42 -8.17
N CYS A 72 10.18 -3.63 -7.33
CA CYS A 72 9.40 -4.87 -7.32
C CYS A 72 7.90 -4.63 -7.10
N GLY A 73 7.39 -3.47 -7.50
CA GLY A 73 6.08 -2.98 -7.05
C GLY A 73 4.89 -3.21 -7.95
N PHE A 74 3.71 -3.26 -7.33
CA PHE A 74 2.40 -3.21 -7.99
C PHE A 74 1.96 -1.77 -8.31
N GLU A 75 2.85 -0.80 -8.12
CA GLU A 75 2.63 0.62 -8.45
C GLU A 75 2.20 0.81 -9.91
N TRP A 76 2.72 0.00 -10.84
CA TRP A 76 2.31 0.07 -12.25
C TRP A 76 0.85 -0.35 -12.48
N LEU A 77 0.30 -1.24 -11.64
CA LEU A 77 -1.04 -1.80 -11.81
C LEU A 77 -2.07 -0.97 -11.05
N TYR A 78 -1.78 -0.63 -9.79
CA TYR A 78 -2.73 0.07 -8.92
C TYR A 78 -2.47 1.58 -8.84
N GLY A 79 -1.31 2.05 -9.30
CA GLY A 79 -0.93 3.46 -9.14
C GLY A 79 -0.56 3.84 -7.71
N ILE A 80 -0.39 2.84 -6.83
CA ILE A 80 -0.11 3.02 -5.41
C ILE A 80 1.32 2.58 -5.15
N PRO A 81 2.17 3.44 -4.60
CA PRO A 81 3.44 3.04 -4.04
C PRO A 81 3.31 1.89 -3.03
N ASP A 82 4.18 0.89 -3.14
CA ASP A 82 4.17 -0.25 -2.21
C ASP A 82 4.40 0.20 -0.76
N GLN A 83 5.13 1.30 -0.54
CA GLN A 83 5.30 1.91 0.77
C GLN A 83 3.96 2.24 1.45
N PHE A 84 2.99 2.76 0.68
CA PHE A 84 1.68 3.11 1.22
C PHE A 84 0.86 1.85 1.50
N ILE A 85 1.02 0.78 0.71
CA ILE A 85 0.39 -0.51 0.99
C ILE A 85 0.83 -1.05 2.35
N VAL A 86 2.12 -1.01 2.65
CA VAL A 86 2.59 -1.50 3.95
C VAL A 86 2.23 -0.54 5.10
N LEU A 87 2.20 0.77 4.86
CA LEU A 87 1.70 1.72 5.85
C LEU A 87 0.22 1.51 6.17
N PHE A 88 -0.63 1.25 5.17
CA PHE A 88 -2.02 0.81 5.39
C PHE A 88 -2.06 -0.49 6.21
N ALA A 89 -1.20 -1.45 5.82
CA ALA A 89 -0.77 -2.61 6.61
C ALA A 89 -0.75 -2.34 8.11
N TRP A 90 0.16 -1.44 8.44
CA TRP A 90 0.58 -1.17 9.79
C TRP A 90 -0.47 -0.38 10.58
N ILE A 91 -1.11 0.61 9.95
CA ILE A 91 -2.21 1.38 10.54
C ILE A 91 -3.36 0.44 10.93
N ASN A 92 -3.72 -0.50 10.05
CA ASN A 92 -4.78 -1.46 10.31
C ASN A 92 -4.43 -2.39 11.47
N SER A 93 -3.20 -2.91 11.52
CA SER A 93 -2.75 -3.74 12.64
C SER A 93 -2.77 -3.00 13.98
N LEU A 94 -2.34 -1.73 14.02
CA LEU A 94 -2.39 -0.90 15.22
C LEU A 94 -3.83 -0.60 15.66
N ALA A 95 -4.72 -0.36 14.70
CA ALA A 95 -6.12 -0.12 14.99
C ALA A 95 -6.83 -1.38 15.53
N GLU A 96 -6.45 -2.56 15.05
CA GLU A 96 -6.97 -3.83 15.56
C GLU A 96 -6.46 -4.12 16.98
N ASP A 97 -5.17 -3.87 17.25
CA ASP A 97 -4.56 -4.17 18.54
C ASP A 97 -4.91 -3.18 19.65
N TYR A 98 -4.99 -1.88 19.32
CA TYR A 98 -5.12 -0.80 20.30
C TYR A 98 -6.41 0.04 20.14
N GLY A 99 -7.15 -0.13 19.04
CA GLY A 99 -8.37 0.63 18.77
C GLY A 99 -8.12 2.15 18.77
N PRO A 100 -8.93 2.96 19.49
CA PRO A 100 -8.72 4.41 19.60
C PRO A 100 -7.48 4.80 20.41
N ASN A 101 -6.90 3.87 21.18
CA ASN A 101 -5.86 4.15 22.17
C ASN A 101 -4.44 3.94 21.62
N VAL A 102 -4.25 4.09 20.30
CA VAL A 102 -2.91 4.03 19.69
C VAL A 102 -2.04 5.15 20.28
N ASP A 103 -0.87 4.77 20.78
CA ASP A 103 0.12 5.69 21.33
C ASP A 103 0.56 6.74 20.28
N PRO A 104 0.52 8.04 20.61
CA PRO A 104 1.00 9.12 19.76
C PRO A 104 2.40 8.89 19.15
N GLN A 105 3.28 8.15 19.82
CA GLN A 105 4.62 7.85 19.28
C GLN A 105 4.56 7.03 17.98
N HIS A 106 3.63 6.06 17.91
CA HIS A 106 3.44 5.25 16.70
C HIS A 106 2.86 6.10 15.56
N ILE A 107 1.95 7.02 15.88
CA ILE A 107 1.37 7.97 14.93
C ILE A 107 2.44 8.89 14.35
N ALA A 108 3.28 9.50 15.20
CA ALA A 108 4.37 10.37 14.74
C ALA A 108 5.33 9.62 13.80
N ARG A 109 5.65 8.36 14.13
CA ARG A 109 6.51 7.54 13.28
C ARG A 109 5.88 7.22 11.92
N ILE A 110 4.57 6.98 11.88
CA ILE A 110 3.84 6.78 10.62
C ILE A 110 3.82 8.08 9.81
N GLU A 111 3.58 9.22 10.45
CA GLU A 111 3.59 10.54 9.79
C GLU A 111 4.94 10.88 9.16
N ASP A 112 6.04 10.54 9.84
CA ASP A 112 7.39 10.70 9.31
C ASP A 112 7.63 9.77 8.12
N GLN A 113 7.17 8.52 8.17
CA GLN A 113 7.26 7.62 7.00
C GLN A 113 6.39 8.09 5.82
N ILE A 114 5.22 8.68 6.06
CA ILE A 114 4.39 9.29 5.01
C ILE A 114 5.07 10.53 4.42
N ARG A 115 5.84 11.27 5.21
CA ARG A 115 6.59 12.45 4.77
C ARG A 115 7.82 12.07 3.94
N ASP A 116 8.55 11.06 4.40
CA ASP A 116 9.80 10.58 3.80
C ASP A 116 9.58 9.71 2.57
N ALA A 117 8.36 9.22 2.38
CA ALA A 117 7.87 8.57 1.18
C ALA A 117 8.16 9.45 -0.05
N LYS A 118 9.30 9.20 -0.71
CA LYS A 118 9.75 10.03 -1.83
C LYS A 118 8.81 9.89 -3.01
N THR A 119 8.25 11.01 -3.45
CA THR A 119 7.62 11.15 -4.76
C THR A 119 8.70 10.99 -5.82
N LYS A 120 8.91 9.77 -6.31
CA LYS A 120 9.85 9.52 -7.41
C LYS A 120 9.29 10.16 -8.68
N SER A 121 9.73 11.39 -8.95
CA SER A 121 9.85 11.86 -10.32
C SER A 121 10.87 10.95 -10.98
N SER A 122 10.42 9.94 -11.73
CA SER A 122 11.27 9.25 -12.69
C SER A 122 11.60 10.24 -13.82
N ALA A 123 12.31 11.32 -13.49
CA ALA A 123 12.89 12.24 -14.43
C ALA A 123 14.12 11.55 -15.02
N SER A 124 13.87 10.50 -15.80
CA SER A 124 14.75 10.28 -16.93
C SER A 124 14.67 11.56 -17.77
N PRO A 125 15.79 12.13 -18.22
CA PRO A 125 15.77 13.34 -19.06
C PRO A 125 14.97 13.17 -20.37
N SER A 126 14.53 11.94 -20.69
CA SER A 126 13.64 11.59 -21.81
C SER A 126 12.15 11.47 -21.47
N SER A 127 11.72 11.61 -20.21
CA SER A 127 10.31 11.45 -19.84
C SER A 127 9.50 12.72 -20.12
N ASP A 128 8.36 12.56 -20.80
CA ASP A 128 7.40 13.64 -21.06
C ASP A 128 7.07 14.43 -19.76
N PRO A 129 7.33 15.75 -19.71
CA PRO A 129 7.10 16.55 -18.50
C PRO A 129 5.66 16.49 -18.01
N ILE A 130 4.67 16.30 -18.89
CA ILE A 130 3.26 16.14 -18.51
C ILE A 130 3.07 14.83 -17.74
N ARG A 131 3.74 13.75 -18.16
CA ARG A 131 3.70 12.45 -17.48
C ARG A 131 4.35 12.52 -16.11
N ALA A 132 5.46 13.25 -15.97
CA ALA A 132 6.11 13.47 -14.68
C ALA A 132 5.21 14.25 -13.71
N ILE A 133 4.60 15.36 -14.17
CA ILE A 133 3.66 16.16 -13.37
C ILE A 133 2.47 15.31 -12.90
N ARG A 134 1.87 14.50 -13.78
CA ARG A 134 0.75 13.62 -13.42
C ARG A 134 1.14 12.58 -12.35
N ARG A 135 2.32 11.97 -12.49
CA ARG A 135 2.82 11.01 -11.48
C ARG A 135 3.00 11.68 -10.13
N ILE A 136 3.63 12.86 -10.10
CA ILE A 136 3.79 13.63 -8.86
C ILE A 136 2.43 13.95 -8.24
N ALA A 137 1.46 14.40 -9.04
CA ALA A 137 0.11 14.70 -8.54
C ALA A 137 -0.58 13.48 -7.93
N VAL A 138 -0.52 12.30 -8.56
CA VAL A 138 -1.09 11.06 -8.03
C VAL A 138 -0.43 10.65 -6.71
N GLN A 139 0.90 10.72 -6.66
CA GLN A 139 1.67 10.39 -5.46
C GLN A 139 1.32 11.30 -4.28
N GLU A 140 1.19 12.60 -4.55
CA GLU A 140 0.77 13.59 -3.56
C GLU A 140 -0.69 13.37 -3.11
N CYS A 141 -1.59 13.01 -4.02
CA CYS A 141 -2.95 12.60 -3.65
C CYS A 141 -2.94 11.38 -2.72
N TRP A 142 -2.10 10.38 -2.99
CA TRP A 142 -1.94 9.22 -2.09
C TRP A 142 -1.37 9.63 -0.74
N ARG A 143 -0.40 10.54 -0.69
CA ARG A 143 0.14 11.06 0.57
C ARG A 143 -0.94 11.72 1.42
N GLN A 144 -1.79 12.56 0.82
CA GLN A 144 -2.92 13.18 1.53
C GLN A 144 -3.97 12.15 1.95
N THR A 145 -4.21 11.15 1.11
CA THR A 145 -5.08 10.00 1.42
C THR A 145 -4.62 9.28 2.68
N MET A 146 -3.30 9.01 2.80
CA MET A 146 -2.72 8.36 3.97
C MET A 146 -2.95 9.16 5.26
N TYR A 147 -2.69 10.47 5.25
CA TYR A 147 -2.95 11.31 6.42
C TYR A 147 -4.43 11.29 6.82
N ALA A 148 -5.33 11.43 5.84
CA ALA A 148 -6.77 11.36 6.11
C ALA A 148 -7.18 10.02 6.72
N TYR A 149 -6.64 8.90 6.20
CA TYR A 149 -6.92 7.56 6.73
C TYR A 149 -6.46 7.41 8.17
N LEU A 150 -5.21 7.76 8.46
CA LEU A 150 -4.59 7.65 9.78
C LEU A 150 -5.44 8.33 10.85
N TYR A 151 -5.90 9.56 10.59
CA TYR A 151 -6.73 10.29 11.54
C TYR A 151 -8.17 9.80 11.62
N LEU A 152 -8.72 9.25 10.54
CA LEU A 152 -10.07 8.70 10.52
C LEU A 152 -10.17 7.44 11.38
N VAL A 153 -9.22 6.52 11.21
CA VAL A 153 -9.14 5.27 11.99
C VAL A 153 -9.03 5.56 13.48
N ARG A 154 -8.27 6.59 13.87
CA ARG A 154 -8.12 7.02 15.27
C ARG A 154 -9.42 7.54 15.90
N ARG A 155 -10.30 8.21 15.14
CA ARG A 155 -11.44 8.95 15.70
C ARG A 155 -12.70 8.12 15.96
N VAL A 156 -12.69 6.80 15.72
CA VAL A 156 -13.85 5.90 15.93
C VAL A 156 -15.13 6.50 15.35
N SER A 157 -15.11 6.84 14.06
CA SER A 157 -16.35 7.13 13.34
C SER A 157 -16.26 6.55 11.94
N PRO A 158 -17.00 5.47 11.63
CA PRO A 158 -17.06 4.89 10.30
C PRO A 158 -17.97 5.73 9.41
N THR A 159 -17.69 7.02 9.27
CA THR A 159 -18.36 7.83 8.24
C THR A 159 -17.62 7.61 6.92
N LEU A 160 -18.07 6.54 6.26
CA LEU A 160 -17.56 5.84 5.08
C LEU A 160 -17.59 6.65 3.76
N VAL A 161 -17.76 7.96 3.80
CA VAL A 161 -18.08 8.73 2.60
C VAL A 161 -16.86 9.53 2.16
N ASN A 162 -16.01 8.90 1.34
CA ASN A 162 -15.23 9.49 0.23
C ASN A 162 -13.95 8.71 -0.15
N PHE A 163 -13.54 7.69 0.63
CA PHE A 163 -12.36 6.89 0.28
C PHE A 163 -12.52 6.12 -1.04
N ARG A 164 -13.73 5.62 -1.32
CA ARG A 164 -14.06 4.96 -2.59
C ARG A 164 -13.95 5.91 -3.78
N VAL A 165 -14.30 7.19 -3.61
CA VAL A 165 -14.20 8.23 -4.66
C VAL A 165 -12.74 8.61 -4.89
N LEU A 166 -11.95 8.73 -3.81
CA LEU A 166 -10.53 9.07 -3.88
C LEU A 166 -9.70 7.97 -4.55
N ILE A 167 -9.95 6.70 -4.20
CA ILE A 167 -9.31 5.54 -4.84
C ILE A 167 -9.79 5.38 -6.29
N ALA A 168 -11.07 5.63 -6.58
CA ALA A 168 -11.57 5.62 -7.96
C ALA A 168 -10.97 6.75 -8.82
N PHE A 169 -10.74 7.93 -8.24
CA PHE A 169 -10.08 9.05 -8.94
C PHE A 169 -8.61 8.74 -9.24
N THR A 170 -7.86 8.18 -8.29
CA THR A 170 -6.43 7.87 -8.48
C THR A 170 -6.21 6.69 -9.44
N THR A 171 -7.03 5.63 -9.37
CA THR A 171 -6.95 4.52 -10.33
C THR A 171 -7.31 4.96 -11.75
N ARG A 172 -8.30 5.85 -11.94
CA ARG A 172 -8.64 6.38 -13.28
C ARG A 172 -7.51 7.21 -13.89
N PHE A 173 -6.78 7.98 -13.06
CA PHE A 173 -5.60 8.73 -13.50
C PHE A 173 -4.37 7.84 -13.83
N CYS A 174 -4.23 6.68 -13.17
CA CYS A 174 -3.12 5.76 -13.41
C CYS A 174 -3.35 4.80 -14.60
N VAL A 175 -4.57 4.32 -14.79
CA VAL A 175 -4.90 3.31 -15.81
C VAL A 175 -4.97 3.90 -17.22
N GLU A 176 -5.16 5.22 -17.36
CA GLU A 176 -5.45 5.82 -18.67
C GLU A 176 -4.31 5.85 -19.70
N ARG A 177 -3.09 5.36 -19.42
CA ARG A 177 -2.06 5.11 -20.46
C ARG A 177 -0.80 4.38 -19.95
N VAL A 178 -0.89 3.08 -19.71
CA VAL A 178 0.25 2.17 -19.90
C VAL A 178 0.05 1.50 -21.26
N PRO A 179 0.72 1.97 -22.34
CA PRO A 179 0.84 1.12 -23.52
C PRO A 179 1.75 -0.05 -23.11
N MET A 180 1.18 -1.25 -23.05
CA MET A 180 1.98 -2.48 -23.10
C MET A 180 2.61 -2.54 -24.49
N THR A 181 3.80 -1.99 -24.66
CA THR A 181 4.69 -2.43 -25.74
C THR A 181 5.34 -3.72 -25.25
N LEU A 182 4.67 -4.85 -25.54
CA LEU A 182 5.40 -6.08 -25.79
C LEU A 182 6.18 -5.85 -27.08
N GLU A 183 7.49 -5.65 -26.98
CA GLU A 183 8.37 -6.00 -28.10
C GLU A 183 9.19 -7.23 -27.69
N SER A 184 9.05 -8.22 -28.56
CA SER A 184 9.62 -9.56 -28.60
C SER A 184 11.12 -9.57 -28.79
#